data_AF-A0A7L5A0D3-F1
#
_entry.id   AF-A0A7L5A0D3-F1
#
_cell.length_a   1.000
_cell.length_b   1.000
_cell.length_c   1.000
_cell.angle_alpha   90.00
_cell.angle_beta   90.00
_cell.angle_gamma   90.00
#
_symmetry.space_group_name_H-M   'P 1'
#
loop_
_entity.id
_entity.type
_entity.pdbx_description
1 polymer ?
#
loop_
_entity_poly.entity_id
_entity_poly.type
_entity_poly.pdbx_seq_one_letter_code
_entity_poly.pdbx_strand_id
1 'polypeptide(L)'
;MSPFFTFLEQSPLFFATGLVCGLLGILLVAQALRRPDGRRRIVRVLVSVLLPVALWLSVFPPSVPTSEQETQAAILVTDGTPADSLRFWQRRLGAAVPVLRYTPGHVSADSTRLTGLYALRTQHPQIRQLHVLGHGLPAADVGLAPPEIKLIAHPQWPARGFRHASWAPTLPLGDVLRVEGRFVSANANPTLLYLRSAGVVQDSLRLPAGNASFTLQARLRATGPQVLQLEARQNRQLIAHEPVPTVVEAVRHLRVLLLAGGPSFELNLLKNRLAANGHAVAQRLTLARSLQQTDFLNLPAQSLRPLTPPLLSRYDAVVADESVWATLGAAETRALSQSVDQGLGMVLLASGSALPKGFPQRAVFGVRARPALATETVEPIRWSTIKAQAAVPATLTGSLLVPLAQSARNEWVAASYRATWGTTVVATPSNTYQWLLAGNTATYDDYWRLLLKAAARPLGTQSSWQFSAWPHPHFLLQLHFSGNGLPSSLARIEGPFGTHTSLGLRQFSSALPVFSAAFWPKQPGWHKAITPGAEPASFYVFAAAEWIGPTVSEQAAAVEQRAYYPTSTTSTPGRTGDKPLAGVWFFTIFLLGAAFLWLEEKF
;
A
#
# COMPACT_ATOMS: atom_id res chain seq x y z
N MET A 1 53.01 -2.82 23.74
CA MET A 1 54.16 -2.56 22.85
C MET A 1 54.02 -1.12 22.36
N SER A 2 55.02 -0.31 22.70
CA SER A 2 55.45 1.00 22.17
C SER A 2 54.51 1.76 21.21
N PRO A 3 54.09 3.00 21.53
CA PRO A 3 53.50 3.93 20.56
C PRO A 3 54.65 4.70 19.89
N PHE A 4 55.46 4.04 19.07
CA PHE A 4 56.48 4.71 18.29
C PHE A 4 56.07 4.71 16.82
N PHE A 5 55.52 5.86 16.41
CA PHE A 5 55.53 6.44 15.07
C PHE A 5 55.34 5.50 13.87
N THR A 6 54.16 5.58 13.25
CA THR A 6 53.97 5.34 11.81
C THR A 6 54.66 6.46 11.02
N PHE A 7 55.97 6.29 10.76
CA PHE A 7 56.82 7.28 10.07
C PHE A 7 56.71 7.27 8.52
N LEU A 8 55.86 6.43 7.91
CA LEU A 8 55.94 6.13 6.47
C LEU A 8 54.89 6.80 5.57
N GLU A 9 53.99 7.64 6.09
CA GLU A 9 52.99 8.38 5.29
C GLU A 9 53.03 9.92 5.50
N GLN A 10 54.13 10.45 6.01
CA GLN A 10 54.23 11.89 6.23
C GLN A 10 54.82 12.62 5.01
N SER A 11 54.12 13.67 4.56
CA SER A 11 54.50 14.47 3.39
C SER A 11 55.97 14.95 3.46
N PRO A 12 56.69 15.10 2.33
CA PRO A 12 58.07 15.60 2.32
C PRO A 12 58.24 16.97 2.99
N LEU A 13 57.14 17.74 3.08
CA LEU A 13 57.07 19.00 3.81
C LEU A 13 57.28 18.84 5.32
N PHE A 14 56.88 17.72 5.93
CA PHE A 14 57.09 17.44 7.35
C PHE A 14 58.58 17.31 7.70
N PHE A 15 59.32 16.55 6.88
CA PHE A 15 60.76 16.38 7.06
C PHE A 15 61.53 17.67 6.74
N ALA A 16 61.14 18.38 5.68
CA ALA A 16 61.75 19.66 5.32
C ALA A 16 61.57 20.72 6.43
N THR A 17 60.35 20.87 6.95
CA THR A 17 60.06 21.82 8.04
C THR A 17 60.74 21.41 9.36
N GLY A 18 60.80 20.11 9.66
CA GLY A 18 61.55 19.59 10.81
C GLY A 18 63.05 19.90 10.71
N LEU A 19 63.64 19.76 9.52
CA LEU A 19 65.06 20.07 9.27
C LEU A 19 65.34 21.56 9.44
N VAL A 20 64.49 22.43 8.89
CA VAL A 20 64.61 23.89 9.04
C VAL A 20 64.48 24.30 10.51
N CYS A 21 63.51 23.74 11.25
CA CYS A 21 63.36 24.01 12.68
C CYS A 21 64.58 23.50 13.49
N GLY A 22 65.13 22.34 13.12
CA GLY A 22 66.34 21.79 13.72
C GLY A 22 67.57 22.69 13.51
N LEU A 23 67.79 23.18 12.29
CA LEU A 23 68.87 24.12 11.99
C LEU A 23 68.71 25.44 12.75
N LEU A 24 67.48 25.95 12.85
CA LEU A 24 67.16 27.14 13.64
C LEU A 24 67.46 26.91 15.14
N GLY A 25 67.14 25.74 15.68
CA GLY A 25 67.49 25.36 17.04
C GLY A 25 68.99 25.32 17.29
N ILE A 26 69.77 24.72 16.39
CA ILE A 26 71.24 24.67 16.48
C ILE A 26 71.83 26.08 16.49
N LEU A 27 71.33 26.98 15.64
CA LEU A 27 71.79 28.37 15.56
C LEU A 27 71.46 29.16 16.84
N LEU A 28 70.24 29.00 17.37
CA LEU A 28 69.82 29.63 18.63
C LEU A 28 70.63 29.12 19.82
N VAL A 29 70.90 27.82 19.91
CA VAL A 29 71.74 27.24 20.97
C VAL A 29 73.19 27.72 20.84
N ALA A 30 73.74 27.80 19.62
CA ALA A 30 75.08 28.31 19.41
C ALA A 30 75.20 29.79 19.82
N GLN A 31 74.20 30.62 19.54
CA GLN A 31 74.14 32.00 20.00
C GLN A 31 73.97 32.10 21.53
N ALA A 32 73.12 31.25 22.12
CA ALA A 32 72.92 31.19 23.57
C ALA A 32 74.21 30.83 24.33
N LEU A 33 75.04 29.93 23.75
CA LEU A 33 76.31 29.49 24.34
C LEU A 33 77.45 30.50 24.17
N ARG A 34 77.42 31.35 23.14
CA ARG A 34 78.43 32.38 22.87
C ARG A 34 78.25 33.66 23.69
N ARG A 35 77.09 33.85 24.34
CA ARG A 35 76.85 35.03 25.19
C ARG A 35 77.66 34.94 26.50
N PRO A 36 78.35 36.02 26.93
CA PRO A 36 79.26 36.01 28.08
C PRO A 36 78.55 35.98 29.45
N ASP A 37 77.27 36.31 29.52
CA ASP A 37 76.52 36.35 30.78
C ASP A 37 75.99 34.96 31.21
N GLY A 38 76.45 34.48 32.36
CA GLY A 38 76.30 33.08 32.79
C GLY A 38 75.07 32.78 33.65
N ARG A 39 74.40 33.79 34.21
CA ARG A 39 73.35 33.60 35.24
C ARG A 39 72.10 32.86 34.77
N ARG A 40 71.76 32.92 33.48
CA ARG A 40 70.55 32.30 32.90
C ARG A 40 70.84 31.35 31.75
N ARG A 41 72.10 30.93 31.59
CA ARG A 41 72.58 30.13 30.45
C ARG A 41 71.79 28.84 30.25
N ILE A 42 71.47 28.14 31.34
CA ILE A 42 70.72 26.87 31.29
C ILE A 42 69.29 27.11 30.80
N VAL A 43 68.61 28.14 31.31
CA VAL A 43 67.24 28.48 30.90
C VAL A 43 67.21 28.91 29.44
N ARG A 44 68.18 29.71 28.99
CA ARG A 44 68.29 30.14 27.59
C ARG A 44 68.48 28.96 26.64
N VAL A 45 69.38 28.03 26.97
CA VAL A 45 69.59 26.82 26.16
C VAL A 45 68.33 25.96 26.11
N LEU A 46 67.63 25.77 27.24
CA LEU A 46 66.37 25.02 27.27
C LEU A 46 65.28 25.68 26.41
N VAL A 47 65.13 27.00 26.49
CA VAL A 47 64.15 27.75 25.67
C VAL A 47 64.53 27.71 24.18
N SER A 48 65.82 27.83 23.84
CA SER A 48 66.32 27.74 22.46
C SER A 48 66.10 26.37 21.81
N VAL A 49 66.05 25.29 22.61
CA VAL A 49 65.69 23.94 22.13
C VAL A 49 64.17 23.77 22.07
N LEU A 50 63.42 24.30 23.04
CA LEU A 50 61.97 24.14 23.12
C LEU A 50 61.23 24.90 22.01
N LEU A 51 61.70 26.10 21.65
CA LEU A 51 61.11 26.96 20.61
C LEU A 51 60.92 26.29 19.25
N PRO A 52 61.97 25.73 18.59
CA PRO A 52 61.82 25.09 17.29
C PRO A 52 60.93 23.84 17.35
N VAL A 53 60.94 23.11 18.48
CA VAL A 53 60.05 21.97 18.69
C VAL A 53 58.60 22.42 18.83
N ALA A 54 58.32 23.47 19.60
CA ALA A 54 56.99 24.04 19.73
C ALA A 54 56.46 24.62 18.41
N LEU A 55 57.33 25.28 17.63
CA LEU A 55 56.98 25.78 16.30
C LEU A 55 56.63 24.62 15.35
N TRP A 56 57.43 23.57 15.34
CA TRP A 56 57.19 22.40 14.50
C TRP A 56 55.88 21.69 14.89
N LEU A 57 55.62 21.52 16.19
CA LEU A 57 54.36 20.94 16.70
C LEU A 57 53.13 21.86 16.50
N SER A 58 53.32 23.16 16.27
CA SER A 58 52.21 24.06 15.92
C SER A 58 51.73 23.86 14.49
N VAL A 59 52.66 23.54 13.58
CA VAL A 59 52.37 23.25 12.16
C VAL A 59 51.91 21.80 12.00
N PHE A 60 52.48 20.87 12.78
CA PHE A 60 52.15 19.45 12.77
C PHE A 60 51.78 18.96 14.19
N PRO A 61 50.58 19.27 14.69
CA PRO A 61 50.17 18.84 16.01
C PRO A 61 50.04 17.31 16.08
N PRO A 62 50.43 16.68 17.21
CA PRO A 62 50.26 15.25 17.38
C PRO A 62 48.77 14.90 17.42
N SER A 63 48.41 13.82 16.74
CA SER A 63 47.08 13.24 16.77
C SER A 63 46.95 12.30 17.96
N VAL A 64 45.87 12.43 18.73
CA VAL A 64 45.50 11.40 19.72
C VAL A 64 44.45 10.51 19.07
N PRO A 65 44.62 9.16 19.10
CA PRO A 65 43.58 8.26 18.64
C PRO A 65 42.40 8.36 19.61
N THR A 66 41.41 9.17 19.26
CA THR A 66 40.13 9.21 19.97
C THR A 66 39.35 7.97 19.56
N SER A 67 39.36 6.94 20.41
CA SER A 67 38.28 5.96 20.41
C SER A 67 37.07 6.60 21.08
N GLU A 68 36.48 7.61 20.42
CA GLU A 68 35.08 7.89 20.69
C GLU A 68 34.35 6.65 20.18
N GLN A 69 33.78 5.87 21.10
CA GLN A 69 32.70 4.94 20.79
C GLN A 69 31.52 5.78 20.27
N GLU A 70 31.64 6.36 19.08
CA GLU A 70 30.53 7.01 18.40
C GLU A 70 29.44 5.96 18.29
N THR A 71 28.34 6.21 19.00
CA THR A 71 27.32 5.20 19.18
C THR A 71 26.73 4.89 17.81
N GLN A 72 26.91 3.65 17.35
CA GLN A 72 26.32 3.16 16.10
C GLN A 72 24.78 3.11 16.16
N ALA A 73 24.20 3.35 17.34
CA ALA A 73 22.76 3.39 17.57
C ALA A 73 22.28 4.84 17.76
N ALA A 74 21.06 5.12 17.31
CA ALA A 74 20.33 6.36 17.56
C ALA A 74 18.87 6.08 17.92
N ILE A 75 18.24 7.01 18.63
CA ILE A 75 16.81 6.94 18.98
C ILE A 75 16.06 7.92 18.08
N LEU A 76 15.12 7.41 17.28
CA LEU A 76 14.19 8.22 16.51
C LEU A 76 12.85 8.32 17.25
N VAL A 77 12.49 9.54 17.62
CA VAL A 77 11.21 9.86 18.26
C VAL A 77 10.20 10.23 17.19
N THR A 78 9.09 9.50 17.16
CA THR A 78 7.92 9.78 16.31
C THR A 78 6.75 10.21 17.20
N ASP A 79 5.64 10.63 16.58
CA ASP A 79 4.44 11.03 17.31
C ASP A 79 3.96 9.92 18.26
N GLY A 80 3.32 10.32 19.37
CA GLY A 80 2.81 9.38 20.37
C GLY A 80 3.87 8.68 21.23
N THR A 81 5.14 9.08 21.15
CA THR A 81 6.19 8.55 22.04
C THR A 81 5.97 8.98 23.50
N PRO A 82 5.76 8.05 24.45
CA PRO A 82 5.68 8.38 25.87
C PRO A 82 7.04 8.83 26.41
N ALA A 83 7.04 9.83 27.30
CA ALA A 83 8.27 10.32 27.94
C ALA A 83 9.02 9.21 28.70
N ASP A 84 8.29 8.27 29.29
CA ASP A 84 8.87 7.16 30.04
C ASP A 84 9.56 6.15 29.12
N SER A 85 9.00 5.88 27.93
CA SER A 85 9.63 5.01 26.92
C SER A 85 10.95 5.62 26.41
N LEU A 86 10.97 6.93 26.16
CA LEU A 86 12.20 7.63 25.77
C LEU A 86 13.27 7.53 26.88
N ARG A 87 12.90 7.83 28.13
CA ARG A 87 13.81 7.74 29.28
C ARG A 87 14.34 6.32 29.49
N PHE A 88 13.49 5.30 29.32
CA PHE A 88 13.89 3.90 29.40
C PHE A 88 14.97 3.56 28.36
N TRP A 89 14.75 3.92 27.09
CA TRP A 89 15.71 3.63 26.03
C TRP A 89 16.99 4.46 26.12
N GLN A 90 16.92 5.70 26.57
CA GLN A 90 18.09 6.52 26.87
C GLN A 90 18.96 5.90 27.98
N ARG A 91 18.36 5.38 29.05
CA ARG A 91 19.11 4.67 30.11
C ARG A 91 19.72 3.36 29.61
N ARG A 92 19.01 2.64 28.75
CA ARG A 92 19.44 1.34 28.23
C ARG A 92 20.57 1.44 27.20
N LEU A 93 20.54 2.45 26.33
CA LEU A 93 21.51 2.64 25.26
C LEU A 93 22.66 3.58 25.65
N GLY A 94 22.49 4.38 26.70
CA GLY A 94 23.48 5.33 27.19
C GLY A 94 23.11 6.80 26.90
N ALA A 95 23.54 7.71 27.78
CA ALA A 95 23.20 9.14 27.67
C ALA A 95 23.83 9.85 26.45
N ALA A 96 24.85 9.25 25.84
CA ALA A 96 25.54 9.78 24.66
C ALA A 96 24.83 9.46 23.33
N VAL A 97 23.75 8.66 23.36
CA VAL A 97 23.02 8.28 22.14
C VAL A 97 22.21 9.46 21.59
N PRO A 98 22.37 9.82 20.31
CA PRO A 98 21.63 10.92 19.72
C PRO A 98 20.13 10.61 19.67
N VAL A 99 19.33 11.59 20.08
CA VAL A 99 17.87 11.55 19.97
C VAL A 99 17.45 12.45 18.83
N LEU A 100 16.90 11.84 17.78
CA LEU A 100 16.44 12.50 16.56
C LEU A 100 14.91 12.55 16.59
N ARG A 101 14.33 13.63 16.06
CA ARG A 101 12.88 13.78 15.92
C ARG A 101 12.48 13.66 14.47
N TYR A 102 11.48 12.84 14.18
CA TYR A 102 10.95 12.68 12.84
C TYR A 102 9.78 13.64 12.61
N THR A 103 9.93 14.56 11.65
CA THR A 103 8.91 15.53 11.28
C THR A 103 8.81 15.60 9.74
N PRO A 104 8.05 14.70 9.11
CA PRO A 104 7.95 14.66 7.65
C PRO A 104 7.26 15.91 7.10
N GLY A 105 7.66 16.32 5.89
CA GLY A 105 7.02 17.44 5.17
C GLY A 105 7.37 18.85 5.66
N HIS A 106 8.10 19.01 6.75
CA HIS A 106 8.54 20.31 7.28
C HIS A 106 10.06 20.48 7.16
N VAL A 107 10.53 21.36 6.27
CA VAL A 107 11.95 21.70 6.18
C VAL A 107 12.39 22.35 7.50
N SER A 108 13.36 21.74 8.18
CA SER A 108 13.95 22.30 9.40
C SER A 108 15.46 22.49 9.23
N ALA A 109 15.97 23.63 9.68
CA ALA A 109 17.40 23.91 9.78
C ALA A 109 18.04 23.31 11.06
N ASP A 110 17.22 22.72 11.93
CA ASP A 110 17.63 22.09 13.18
C ASP A 110 18.16 20.68 12.91
N SER A 111 19.44 20.42 13.21
CA SER A 111 20.09 19.12 12.98
C SER A 111 19.49 17.98 13.81
N THR A 112 18.67 18.28 14.82
CA THR A 112 17.95 17.28 15.61
C THR A 112 16.65 16.80 14.96
N ARG A 113 16.20 17.46 13.88
CA ARG A 113 14.95 17.14 13.18
C ARG A 113 15.23 16.54 11.80
N LEU A 114 14.68 15.36 11.58
CA LEU A 114 14.75 14.65 10.31
C LEU A 114 13.46 14.82 9.54
N THR A 115 13.57 15.40 8.35
CA THR A 115 12.47 15.51 7.37
C THR A 115 12.26 14.20 6.60
N GLY A 116 13.29 13.37 6.52
CA GLY A 116 13.28 12.07 5.87
C GLY A 116 14.52 11.26 6.23
N LEU A 117 14.43 9.94 6.10
CA LEU A 117 15.51 9.02 6.50
C LEU A 117 16.75 9.10 5.62
N TYR A 118 16.62 9.64 4.40
CA TYR A 118 17.77 9.87 3.51
C TYR A 118 18.79 10.85 4.10
N ALA A 119 18.36 11.80 4.94
CA ALA A 119 19.22 12.79 5.58
C ALA A 119 20.16 12.16 6.63
N LEU A 120 19.86 10.97 7.12
CA LEU A 120 20.72 10.26 8.08
C LEU A 120 22.12 10.00 7.53
N ARG A 121 22.23 9.72 6.22
CA ARG A 121 23.54 9.45 5.59
C ARG A 121 24.44 10.67 5.56
N THR A 122 23.87 11.87 5.42
CA THR A 122 24.63 13.12 5.31
C THR A 122 24.86 13.77 6.67
N GLN A 123 23.87 13.74 7.56
CA GLN A 123 23.93 14.39 8.88
C GLN A 123 24.57 13.51 9.95
N HIS A 124 24.44 12.19 9.86
CA HIS A 124 24.90 11.23 10.87
C HIS A 124 25.48 9.94 10.25
N PRO A 125 26.59 10.02 9.48
CA PRO A 125 27.16 8.89 8.73
C PRO A 125 27.58 7.69 9.59
N GLN A 126 27.77 7.87 10.89
CA GLN A 126 28.18 6.85 11.86
C GLN A 126 27.03 5.95 12.34
N ILE A 127 25.76 6.35 12.16
CA ILE A 127 24.60 5.56 12.60
C ILE A 127 24.45 4.31 11.73
N ARG A 128 24.25 3.17 12.38
CA ARG A 128 23.98 1.84 11.77
C ARG A 128 22.71 1.19 12.31
N GLN A 129 22.22 1.62 13.47
CA GLN A 129 20.99 1.12 14.09
C GLN A 129 20.11 2.29 14.51
N LEU A 130 18.82 2.22 14.17
CA LEU A 130 17.85 3.25 14.50
C LEU A 130 16.67 2.65 15.27
N HIS A 131 16.55 3.01 16.54
CA HIS A 131 15.43 2.62 17.39
C HIS A 131 14.29 3.60 17.20
N VAL A 132 13.20 3.16 16.59
CA VAL A 132 12.03 3.99 16.27
C VAL A 132 11.01 3.85 17.39
N LEU A 133 10.77 4.93 18.14
CA LEU A 133 9.80 4.99 19.23
C LEU A 133 8.54 5.74 18.80
N GLY A 134 7.39 5.36 19.34
CA GLY A 134 6.11 6.04 19.12
C GLY A 134 5.23 5.31 18.10
N HIS A 135 4.53 6.08 17.27
CA HIS A 135 3.63 5.55 16.25
C HIS A 135 4.37 4.79 15.14
N GLY A 136 5.61 5.18 14.84
CA GLY A 136 6.44 4.51 13.84
C GLY A 136 6.75 5.36 12.61
N LEU A 137 7.23 4.70 11.57
CA LEU A 137 7.59 5.32 10.29
C LEU A 137 6.61 4.89 9.20
N PRO A 138 6.11 5.82 8.37
CA PRO A 138 5.30 5.48 7.20
C PRO A 138 6.01 4.46 6.31
N ALA A 139 5.26 3.50 5.75
CA ALA A 139 5.81 2.47 4.88
C ALA A 139 6.60 3.06 3.68
N ALA A 140 6.11 4.19 3.13
CA ALA A 140 6.79 4.90 2.06
C ALA A 140 8.18 5.40 2.45
N ASP A 141 8.35 5.88 3.68
CA ASP A 141 9.64 6.37 4.16
C ASP A 141 10.56 5.24 4.62
N VAL A 142 9.99 4.15 5.14
CA VAL A 142 10.76 2.93 5.45
C VAL A 142 11.51 2.44 4.21
N GLY A 143 10.92 2.51 3.00
CA GLY A 143 11.60 2.15 1.75
C GLY A 143 12.75 3.09 1.37
N LEU A 144 12.69 4.37 1.77
CA LEU A 144 13.71 5.39 1.47
C LEU A 144 14.89 5.39 2.45
N ALA A 145 14.82 4.62 3.54
CA ALA A 145 15.92 4.57 4.49
C ALA A 145 17.20 3.97 3.85
N PRO A 146 18.41 4.46 4.19
CA PRO A 146 19.66 3.89 3.71
C PRO A 146 19.77 2.39 4.02
N PRO A 147 20.20 1.53 3.06
CA PRO A 147 20.22 0.09 3.24
C PRO A 147 21.08 -0.35 4.43
N GLU A 148 22.15 0.39 4.74
CA GLU A 148 23.12 0.10 5.81
C GLU A 148 22.55 0.28 7.23
N ILE A 149 21.37 0.94 7.37
CA ILE A 149 20.76 1.23 8.66
C ILE A 149 19.72 0.16 9.00
N LYS A 150 19.94 -0.54 10.11
CA LYS A 150 18.96 -1.45 10.71
C LYS A 150 17.91 -0.65 11.48
N LEU A 151 16.67 -0.72 11.04
CA LEU A 151 15.52 -0.13 11.75
C LEU A 151 15.00 -1.13 12.79
N ILE A 152 14.76 -0.65 14.01
CA ILE A 152 14.19 -1.44 15.11
C ILE A 152 12.98 -0.68 15.65
N ALA A 153 11.78 -1.18 15.38
CA ALA A 153 10.54 -0.56 15.83
C ALA A 153 10.20 -0.93 17.27
N HIS A 154 9.78 0.08 18.04
CA HIS A 154 9.18 -0.06 19.37
C HIS A 154 7.81 0.63 19.37
N PRO A 155 6.82 0.05 18.66
CA PRO A 155 5.53 0.67 18.44
C PRO A 155 4.80 0.91 19.76
N GLN A 156 4.14 2.06 19.84
CA GLN A 156 3.32 2.46 20.97
C GLN A 156 1.88 2.61 20.49
N TRP A 157 1.03 1.64 20.84
CA TRP A 157 -0.38 1.71 20.52
C TRP A 157 -1.16 2.46 21.60
N PRO A 158 -2.27 3.15 21.24
CA PRO A 158 -3.20 3.68 22.23
C PRO A 158 -3.66 2.61 23.23
N ALA A 159 -3.77 2.94 24.52
CA ALA A 159 -4.17 1.97 25.54
C ALA A 159 -5.58 1.37 25.29
N ARG A 160 -6.44 2.13 24.61
CA ARG A 160 -7.79 1.74 24.18
C ARG A 160 -8.06 2.25 22.77
N GLY A 161 -8.89 1.53 22.02
CA GLY A 161 -9.30 1.95 20.68
C GLY A 161 -9.28 0.82 19.65
N PHE A 162 -9.48 1.19 18.39
CA PHE A 162 -9.39 0.26 17.27
C PHE A 162 -7.93 -0.09 17.00
N ARG A 163 -7.62 -1.39 16.91
CA ARG A 163 -6.28 -1.90 16.57
C ARG A 163 -6.14 -2.22 15.10
N HIS A 164 -7.21 -2.74 14.51
CA HIS A 164 -7.29 -3.11 13.11
C HIS A 164 -8.68 -2.76 12.62
N ALA A 165 -8.78 -2.29 11.38
CA ALA A 165 -10.03 -2.13 10.67
C ALA A 165 -9.82 -2.39 9.18
N SER A 166 -10.83 -2.93 8.51
CA SER A 166 -10.84 -3.20 7.09
C SER A 166 -12.26 -3.13 6.56
N TRP A 167 -12.40 -2.56 5.36
CA TRP A 167 -13.65 -2.46 4.62
C TRP A 167 -13.32 -2.24 3.13
N ALA A 168 -14.33 -2.36 2.27
CA ALA A 168 -14.15 -2.10 0.84
C ALA A 168 -14.09 -0.58 0.55
N PRO A 169 -13.02 -0.06 -0.06
CA PRO A 169 -12.89 1.37 -0.38
C PRO A 169 -13.88 1.81 -1.48
N THR A 170 -14.29 0.88 -2.34
CA THR A 170 -15.30 1.07 -3.38
C THR A 170 -16.35 -0.05 -3.28
N LEU A 171 -17.62 0.28 -3.49
CA LEU A 171 -18.70 -0.70 -3.61
C LEU A 171 -19.77 -0.22 -4.60
N PRO A 172 -20.42 -1.14 -5.33
CA PRO A 172 -21.61 -0.81 -6.12
C PRO A 172 -22.78 -0.37 -5.23
N LEU A 173 -23.62 0.53 -5.74
CA LEU A 173 -24.88 0.91 -5.11
C LEU A 173 -25.75 -0.33 -4.86
N GLY A 174 -26.25 -0.46 -3.63
CA GLY A 174 -27.12 -1.58 -3.22
C GLY A 174 -26.38 -2.77 -2.60
N ASP A 175 -25.06 -2.86 -2.74
CA ASP A 175 -24.24 -3.84 -2.02
C ASP A 175 -24.10 -3.43 -0.53
N VAL A 176 -23.72 -4.40 0.31
CA VAL A 176 -23.58 -4.19 1.77
C VAL A 176 -22.13 -3.86 2.09
N LEU A 177 -21.89 -2.68 2.68
CA LEU A 177 -20.60 -2.33 3.26
C LEU A 177 -20.40 -3.16 4.52
N ARG A 178 -19.30 -3.91 4.58
CA ARG A 178 -18.89 -4.69 5.75
C ARG A 178 -17.64 -4.06 6.34
N VAL A 179 -17.72 -3.68 7.62
CA VAL A 179 -16.63 -3.09 8.39
C VAL A 179 -16.18 -4.09 9.43
N GLU A 180 -14.94 -4.55 9.33
CA GLU A 180 -14.38 -5.58 10.20
C GLU A 180 -13.15 -5.09 10.91
N GLY A 181 -12.88 -5.60 12.10
CA GLY A 181 -11.70 -5.18 12.82
C GLY A 181 -11.53 -5.79 14.19
N ARG A 182 -10.62 -5.19 14.96
CA ARG A 182 -10.39 -5.52 16.36
C ARG A 182 -10.40 -4.26 17.21
N PHE A 183 -11.07 -4.34 18.34
CA PHE A 183 -11.14 -3.28 19.34
C PHE A 183 -10.50 -3.75 20.64
N VAL A 184 -9.70 -2.89 21.26
CA VAL A 184 -9.09 -3.14 22.57
C VAL A 184 -9.68 -2.17 23.58
N SER A 185 -10.31 -2.73 24.61
CA SER A 185 -10.75 -2.02 25.81
C SER A 185 -9.70 -2.19 26.92
N ALA A 186 -9.31 -1.08 27.55
CA ALA A 186 -8.43 -1.10 28.72
C ALA A 186 -9.14 -1.58 30.01
N ASN A 187 -10.47 -1.50 30.05
CA ASN A 187 -11.27 -1.77 31.25
C ASN A 187 -12.13 -3.04 31.10
N ALA A 188 -12.54 -3.61 32.22
CA ALA A 188 -13.44 -4.77 32.32
C ALA A 188 -14.90 -4.49 31.86
N ASN A 189 -15.19 -3.30 31.35
CA ASN A 189 -16.53 -2.93 30.92
C ASN A 189 -16.80 -3.34 29.47
N PRO A 190 -18.01 -3.84 29.15
CA PRO A 190 -18.40 -4.13 27.78
C PRO A 190 -18.46 -2.84 26.95
N THR A 191 -18.04 -2.93 25.69
CA THR A 191 -18.03 -1.80 24.76
C THR A 191 -19.14 -1.97 23.75
N LEU A 192 -19.93 -0.94 23.49
CA LEU A 192 -20.95 -0.95 22.46
C LEU A 192 -20.43 -0.19 21.24
N LEU A 193 -20.32 -0.89 20.11
CA LEU A 193 -19.96 -0.31 18.83
C LEU A 193 -21.22 0.07 18.06
N TYR A 194 -21.17 1.23 17.39
CA TYR A 194 -22.21 1.70 16.48
C TYR A 194 -21.58 2.09 15.15
N LEU A 195 -22.16 1.62 14.05
CA LEU A 195 -21.88 2.13 12.71
C LEU A 195 -22.98 3.11 12.34
N ARG A 196 -22.64 4.38 12.12
CA ARG A 196 -23.59 5.44 11.77
C ARG A 196 -23.35 5.97 10.37
N SER A 197 -24.43 6.31 9.67
CA SER A 197 -24.40 7.05 8.41
C SER A 197 -25.33 8.25 8.55
N ALA A 198 -24.82 9.46 8.30
CA ALA A 198 -25.57 10.72 8.49
C ALA A 198 -26.29 10.81 9.86
N GLY A 199 -25.63 10.37 10.93
CA GLY A 199 -26.18 10.36 12.30
C GLY A 199 -27.10 9.17 12.64
N VAL A 200 -27.60 8.44 11.65
CA VAL A 200 -28.49 7.28 11.83
C VAL A 200 -27.68 6.01 12.06
N VAL A 201 -28.01 5.26 13.12
CA VAL A 201 -27.41 3.94 13.38
C VAL A 201 -27.82 2.97 12.28
N GLN A 202 -26.82 2.41 11.60
CA GLN A 202 -26.99 1.37 10.58
C GLN A 202 -26.91 -0.03 11.21
N ASP A 203 -25.98 -0.20 12.15
CA ASP A 203 -25.75 -1.47 12.86
C ASP A 203 -25.06 -1.20 14.20
N SER A 204 -25.16 -2.15 15.12
CA SER A 204 -24.54 -2.07 16.45
C SER A 204 -24.12 -3.44 16.97
N LEU A 205 -23.02 -3.48 17.72
CA LEU A 205 -22.48 -4.71 18.28
C LEU A 205 -21.95 -4.48 19.69
N ARG A 206 -22.38 -5.32 20.64
CA ARG A 206 -21.84 -5.32 22.00
C ARG A 206 -20.61 -6.24 22.07
N LEU A 207 -19.45 -5.67 22.35
CA LEU A 207 -18.20 -6.38 22.54
C LEU A 207 -17.94 -6.72 24.02
N PRO A 208 -17.35 -7.89 24.31
CA PRO A 208 -16.82 -8.19 25.62
C PRO A 208 -15.64 -7.28 25.98
N ALA A 209 -15.24 -7.28 27.25
CA ALA A 209 -14.07 -6.56 27.70
C ALA A 209 -12.76 -7.15 27.12
N GLY A 210 -11.70 -6.34 27.10
CA GLY A 210 -10.40 -6.74 26.57
C GLY A 210 -10.31 -6.59 25.04
N ASN A 211 -9.77 -7.61 24.38
CA ASN A 211 -9.51 -7.61 22.93
C ASN A 211 -10.56 -8.46 22.21
N ALA A 212 -11.36 -7.83 21.35
CA ALA A 212 -12.44 -8.50 20.64
C ALA A 212 -12.49 -8.09 19.16
N SER A 213 -12.82 -9.04 18.29
CA SER A 213 -13.12 -8.79 16.89
C SER A 213 -14.55 -8.31 16.70
N PHE A 214 -14.78 -7.46 15.69
CA PHE A 214 -16.11 -6.98 15.33
C PHE A 214 -16.36 -7.08 13.82
N THR A 215 -17.64 -7.18 13.47
CA THR A 215 -18.16 -7.05 12.12
C THR A 215 -19.46 -6.26 12.20
N LEU A 216 -19.53 -5.15 11.49
CA LEU A 216 -20.72 -4.30 11.36
C LEU A 216 -21.06 -4.13 9.88
N GLN A 217 -22.33 -3.94 9.57
CA GLN A 217 -22.82 -3.84 8.20
C GLN A 217 -23.64 -2.57 7.96
N ALA A 218 -23.56 -2.00 6.77
CA ALA A 218 -24.41 -0.88 6.37
C ALA A 218 -24.79 -0.99 4.90
N ARG A 219 -26.03 -0.60 4.55
CA ARG A 219 -26.49 -0.57 3.17
C ARG A 219 -26.64 0.87 2.70
N LEU A 220 -25.74 1.29 1.82
CA LEU A 220 -25.69 2.65 1.30
C LEU A 220 -26.66 2.83 0.13
N ARG A 221 -27.39 3.95 0.13
CA ARG A 221 -28.50 4.22 -0.80
C ARG A 221 -28.23 5.37 -1.77
N ALA A 222 -27.08 6.03 -1.66
CA ALA A 222 -26.68 7.13 -2.52
C ALA A 222 -25.31 6.84 -3.13
N THR A 223 -25.12 7.23 -4.38
CA THR A 223 -23.85 7.13 -5.10
C THR A 223 -22.87 8.23 -4.68
N GLY A 224 -21.60 8.06 -5.01
CA GLY A 224 -20.52 8.98 -4.72
C GLY A 224 -19.76 8.68 -3.43
N PRO A 225 -18.82 9.56 -3.04
CA PRO A 225 -18.02 9.41 -1.83
C PRO A 225 -18.89 9.55 -0.57
N GLN A 226 -18.78 8.60 0.36
CA GLN A 226 -19.54 8.53 1.60
C GLN A 226 -18.58 8.33 2.79
N VAL A 227 -18.86 8.96 3.92
CA VAL A 227 -18.09 8.76 5.16
C VAL A 227 -19.05 8.36 6.28
N LEU A 228 -18.99 7.08 6.68
CA LEU A 228 -19.69 6.60 7.86
C LEU A 228 -18.87 6.89 9.12
N GLN A 229 -19.47 6.73 10.28
CA GLN A 229 -18.82 6.93 11.58
C GLN A 229 -18.91 5.65 12.40
N LEU A 230 -17.75 5.14 12.82
CA LEU A 230 -17.64 4.02 13.73
C LEU A 230 -17.39 4.54 15.14
N GLU A 231 -18.39 4.43 16.02
CA GLU A 231 -18.32 4.90 17.40
C GLU A 231 -18.18 3.72 18.36
N ALA A 232 -17.25 3.82 19.30
CA ALA A 232 -17.18 2.95 20.47
C ALA A 232 -17.67 3.72 21.71
N ARG A 233 -18.62 3.13 22.45
CA ARG A 233 -19.17 3.71 23.67
C ARG A 233 -19.06 2.76 24.86
N GLN A 234 -18.69 3.29 26.02
CA GLN A 234 -18.74 2.58 27.31
C GLN A 234 -19.54 3.42 28.29
N ASN A 235 -20.51 2.82 28.99
CA ASN A 235 -21.39 3.52 29.94
C ASN A 235 -21.97 4.83 29.37
N ARG A 236 -22.41 4.79 28.09
CA ARG A 236 -22.92 5.93 27.29
C ARG A 236 -21.91 7.02 26.93
N GLN A 237 -20.67 6.95 27.41
CA GLN A 237 -19.59 7.86 27.02
C GLN A 237 -18.92 7.38 25.72
N LEU A 238 -18.65 8.32 24.81
CA LEU A 238 -17.88 8.08 23.59
C LEU A 238 -16.40 7.91 23.94
N ILE A 239 -15.82 6.76 23.61
CA ILE A 239 -14.42 6.44 23.92
C ILE A 239 -13.50 6.46 22.69
N ALA A 240 -14.06 6.20 21.50
CA ALA A 240 -13.39 6.33 20.22
C ALA A 240 -14.45 6.61 19.14
N HIS A 241 -14.07 7.38 18.13
CA HIS A 241 -14.87 7.62 16.93
C HIS A 241 -13.92 7.67 15.75
N GLU A 242 -14.25 6.98 14.67
CA GLU A 242 -13.39 6.88 13.49
C GLU A 242 -14.20 6.91 12.20
N PRO A 243 -13.76 7.62 11.15
CA PRO A 243 -14.47 7.69 9.88
C PRO A 243 -14.28 6.41 9.07
N VAL A 244 -15.32 5.93 8.41
CA VAL A 244 -15.26 4.80 7.47
C VAL A 244 -15.61 5.32 6.07
N PRO A 245 -14.61 5.82 5.31
CA PRO A 245 -14.79 6.31 3.95
C PRO A 245 -14.99 5.18 2.94
N THR A 246 -15.96 5.32 2.05
CA THR A 246 -16.15 4.43 0.92
C THR A 246 -16.79 5.15 -0.25
N VAL A 247 -16.51 4.72 -1.47
CA VAL A 247 -17.09 5.29 -2.69
C VAL A 247 -18.16 4.35 -3.21
N VAL A 248 -19.41 4.84 -3.27
CA VAL A 248 -20.53 4.08 -3.81
C VAL A 248 -20.66 4.36 -5.30
N GLU A 249 -20.31 3.38 -6.12
CA GLU A 249 -20.39 3.50 -7.57
C GLU A 249 -21.81 3.22 -8.07
N ALA A 250 -22.22 3.89 -9.14
CA ALA A 250 -23.50 3.60 -9.78
C ALA A 250 -23.52 2.16 -10.30
N VAL A 251 -24.68 1.49 -10.19
CA VAL A 251 -24.84 0.16 -10.79
C VAL A 251 -24.72 0.29 -12.31
N ARG A 252 -23.80 -0.47 -12.89
CA ARG A 252 -23.67 -0.56 -14.36
C ARG A 252 -24.90 -1.27 -14.93
N HIS A 253 -25.71 -0.55 -15.70
CA HIS A 253 -26.78 -1.14 -16.49
C HIS A 253 -26.20 -1.88 -17.70
N LEU A 254 -26.16 -3.21 -17.59
CA LEU A 254 -25.74 -4.10 -18.67
C LEU A 254 -26.74 -4.13 -19.84
N ARG A 255 -26.21 -4.31 -21.05
CA ARG A 255 -26.95 -4.74 -22.25
C ARG A 255 -26.83 -6.25 -22.37
N VAL A 256 -27.93 -6.97 -22.19
CA VAL A 256 -27.97 -8.44 -22.14
C VAL A 256 -28.77 -8.98 -23.32
N LEU A 257 -28.21 -9.95 -24.03
CA LEU A 257 -28.91 -10.72 -25.06
C LEU A 257 -29.29 -12.09 -24.51
N LEU A 258 -30.58 -12.40 -24.46
CA LEU A 258 -31.11 -13.69 -24.06
C LEU A 258 -31.40 -14.53 -25.30
N LEU A 259 -30.79 -15.70 -25.41
CA LEU A 259 -31.05 -16.65 -26.48
C LEU A 259 -31.79 -17.84 -25.89
N ALA A 260 -32.97 -18.16 -26.42
CA ALA A 260 -33.78 -19.28 -26.00
C ALA A 260 -34.03 -20.24 -27.16
N GLY A 261 -33.74 -21.53 -26.99
CA GLY A 261 -33.97 -22.56 -28.01
C GLY A 261 -35.41 -23.07 -28.05
N GLY A 262 -36.23 -22.62 -27.10
CA GLY A 262 -37.67 -22.86 -26.97
C GLY A 262 -38.25 -22.03 -25.82
N PRO A 263 -39.58 -22.08 -25.60
CA PRO A 263 -40.21 -21.33 -24.50
C PRO A 263 -39.60 -21.70 -23.14
N SER A 264 -39.17 -20.70 -22.37
CA SER A 264 -38.48 -20.91 -21.08
C SER A 264 -38.99 -19.93 -20.03
N PHE A 265 -39.53 -20.46 -18.92
CA PHE A 265 -39.91 -19.65 -17.75
C PHE A 265 -38.71 -18.88 -17.20
N GLU A 266 -37.55 -19.56 -17.10
CA GLU A 266 -36.33 -18.98 -16.55
C GLU A 266 -35.92 -17.71 -17.31
N LEU A 267 -35.80 -17.79 -18.64
CA LEU A 267 -35.38 -16.65 -19.46
C LEU A 267 -36.47 -15.56 -19.57
N ASN A 268 -37.74 -15.93 -19.56
CA ASN A 268 -38.84 -14.97 -19.61
C ASN A 268 -38.94 -14.14 -18.31
N LEU A 269 -38.84 -14.79 -17.14
CA LEU A 269 -38.85 -14.08 -15.85
C LEU A 269 -37.56 -13.27 -15.68
N LEU A 270 -36.41 -13.80 -16.10
CA LEU A 270 -35.14 -13.08 -16.10
C LEU A 270 -35.21 -11.81 -16.94
N LYS A 271 -35.75 -11.89 -18.17
CA LYS A 271 -35.95 -10.72 -19.04
C LYS A 271 -36.68 -9.60 -18.30
N ASN A 272 -37.84 -9.91 -17.74
CA ASN A 272 -38.68 -8.93 -17.06
C ASN A 272 -37.98 -8.37 -15.81
N ARG A 273 -37.28 -9.22 -15.05
CA ARG A 273 -36.57 -8.81 -13.84
C ARG A 273 -35.38 -7.90 -14.16
N LEU A 274 -34.59 -8.24 -15.18
CA LEU A 274 -33.46 -7.42 -15.64
C LEU A 274 -33.95 -6.04 -16.14
N ALA A 275 -35.01 -6.01 -16.93
CA ALA A 275 -35.59 -4.76 -17.41
C ALA A 275 -36.13 -3.88 -16.26
N ALA A 276 -36.79 -4.48 -15.26
CA ALA A 276 -37.26 -3.77 -14.08
C ALA A 276 -36.10 -3.16 -13.25
N ASN A 277 -34.92 -3.79 -13.28
CA ASN A 277 -33.70 -3.29 -12.65
C ASN A 277 -32.89 -2.32 -13.54
N GLY A 278 -33.48 -1.85 -14.65
CA GLY A 278 -32.89 -0.85 -15.54
C GLY A 278 -31.87 -1.40 -16.57
N HIS A 279 -31.70 -2.71 -16.67
CA HIS A 279 -30.88 -3.30 -17.73
C HIS A 279 -31.58 -3.20 -19.09
N ALA A 280 -30.78 -3.08 -20.15
CA ALA A 280 -31.26 -3.18 -21.52
C ALA A 280 -31.22 -4.65 -21.95
N VAL A 281 -32.36 -5.19 -22.37
CA VAL A 281 -32.50 -6.63 -22.64
C VAL A 281 -33.08 -6.83 -24.03
N ALA A 282 -32.42 -7.67 -24.82
CA ALA A 282 -32.97 -8.22 -26.04
C ALA A 282 -33.16 -9.72 -25.86
N GLN A 283 -34.26 -10.29 -26.33
CA GLN A 283 -34.51 -11.73 -26.32
C GLN A 283 -34.71 -12.23 -27.75
N ARG A 284 -34.10 -13.37 -28.07
CA ARG A 284 -34.35 -14.14 -29.28
C ARG A 284 -34.83 -15.54 -28.89
N LEU A 285 -36.09 -15.81 -29.16
CA LEU A 285 -36.72 -17.10 -28.95
C LEU A 285 -36.81 -17.84 -30.28
N THR A 286 -36.23 -19.03 -30.37
CA THR A 286 -36.37 -19.91 -31.53
C THR A 286 -37.52 -20.87 -31.30
N LEU A 287 -38.58 -20.76 -32.09
CA LEU A 287 -39.73 -21.68 -32.08
C LEU A 287 -39.52 -22.83 -33.08
N ALA A 288 -38.90 -22.53 -34.22
CA ALA A 288 -38.47 -23.49 -35.22
C ALA A 288 -37.23 -22.94 -35.96
N ARG A 289 -36.52 -23.76 -36.75
CA ARG A 289 -35.30 -23.32 -37.47
C ARG A 289 -35.51 -22.04 -38.30
N SER A 290 -36.70 -21.84 -38.88
CA SER A 290 -37.05 -20.64 -39.64
C SER A 290 -37.81 -19.58 -38.82
N LEU A 291 -38.49 -19.98 -37.74
CA LEU A 291 -39.37 -19.11 -36.95
C LEU A 291 -38.70 -18.69 -35.64
N GLN A 292 -38.37 -17.41 -35.51
CA GLN A 292 -37.92 -16.81 -34.25
C GLN A 292 -38.75 -15.59 -33.93
N GLN A 293 -38.96 -15.39 -32.64
CA GLN A 293 -39.57 -14.22 -32.06
C GLN A 293 -38.48 -13.41 -31.36
N THR A 294 -38.57 -12.08 -31.48
CA THR A 294 -37.63 -11.16 -30.82
C THR A 294 -38.40 -10.20 -29.92
N ASP A 295 -37.82 -9.86 -28.77
CA ASP A 295 -38.39 -8.90 -27.83
C ASP A 295 -37.29 -7.96 -27.31
N PHE A 296 -37.65 -6.72 -26.98
CA PHE A 296 -36.72 -5.66 -26.56
C PHE A 296 -37.31 -4.85 -25.41
N LEU A 297 -36.56 -4.77 -24.31
CA LEU A 297 -36.90 -3.95 -23.14
C LEU A 297 -35.75 -3.00 -22.83
N ASN A 298 -36.07 -1.72 -22.60
CA ASN A 298 -35.08 -0.64 -22.40
C ASN A 298 -34.02 -0.54 -23.53
N LEU A 299 -34.38 -0.98 -24.75
CA LEU A 299 -33.53 -0.94 -25.94
C LEU A 299 -34.40 -0.72 -27.18
N PRO A 300 -33.95 0.07 -28.18
CA PRO A 300 -34.64 0.15 -29.46
C PRO A 300 -34.66 -1.21 -30.18
N ALA A 301 -35.74 -1.49 -30.89
CA ALA A 301 -35.87 -2.71 -31.69
C ALA A 301 -34.80 -2.76 -32.80
N GLN A 302 -34.24 -3.94 -33.03
CA GLN A 302 -33.21 -4.18 -34.05
C GLN A 302 -33.23 -5.62 -34.55
N SER A 303 -32.63 -5.92 -35.69
CA SER A 303 -32.52 -7.32 -36.14
C SER A 303 -31.55 -8.11 -35.26
N LEU A 304 -32.00 -9.26 -34.75
CA LEU A 304 -31.15 -10.28 -34.09
C LEU A 304 -30.79 -11.44 -35.04
N ARG A 305 -30.96 -11.22 -36.35
CA ARG A 305 -30.73 -12.21 -37.40
C ARG A 305 -29.87 -11.61 -38.53
N PRO A 306 -28.74 -12.25 -38.88
CA PRO A 306 -28.03 -13.30 -38.15
C PRO A 306 -27.27 -12.77 -36.92
N LEU A 307 -26.82 -13.65 -36.02
CA LEU A 307 -25.83 -13.28 -35.00
C LEU A 307 -24.48 -13.01 -35.67
N THR A 308 -24.05 -11.75 -35.66
CA THR A 308 -22.77 -11.31 -36.22
C THR A 308 -21.90 -10.66 -35.14
N PRO A 309 -20.56 -10.65 -35.28
CA PRO A 309 -19.70 -9.96 -34.32
C PRO A 309 -20.05 -8.46 -34.12
N PRO A 310 -20.39 -7.68 -35.17
CA PRO A 310 -20.85 -6.30 -34.99
C PRO A 310 -22.18 -6.14 -34.23
N LEU A 311 -23.07 -7.14 -34.28
CA LEU A 311 -24.28 -7.15 -33.45
C LEU A 311 -23.93 -7.48 -31.99
N LEU A 312 -23.13 -8.52 -31.78
CA LEU A 312 -22.72 -9.01 -30.46
C LEU A 312 -21.83 -8.02 -29.72
N SER A 313 -21.08 -7.16 -30.44
CA SER A 313 -20.30 -6.08 -29.83
C SER A 313 -21.17 -5.04 -29.10
N ARG A 314 -22.48 -4.98 -29.38
CA ARG A 314 -23.44 -4.08 -28.70
C ARG A 314 -23.92 -4.59 -27.35
N TYR A 315 -23.60 -5.83 -26.99
CA TYR A 315 -24.02 -6.45 -25.74
C TYR A 315 -22.83 -6.68 -24.82
N ASP A 316 -23.07 -6.59 -23.52
CA ASP A 316 -22.08 -6.87 -22.48
C ASP A 316 -22.06 -8.36 -22.14
N ALA A 317 -23.20 -9.04 -22.22
CA ALA A 317 -23.31 -10.48 -21.99
C ALA A 317 -24.42 -11.12 -22.83
N VAL A 318 -24.23 -12.39 -23.16
CA VAL A 318 -25.24 -13.29 -23.72
C VAL A 318 -25.61 -14.34 -22.67
N VAL A 319 -26.89 -14.52 -22.38
CA VAL A 319 -27.38 -15.65 -21.58
C VAL A 319 -28.13 -16.59 -22.53
N ALA A 320 -27.80 -17.87 -22.50
CA ALA A 320 -28.43 -18.83 -23.38
C ALA A 320 -28.69 -20.15 -22.68
N ASP A 321 -29.81 -20.80 -23.04
CA ASP A 321 -30.06 -22.18 -22.67
C ASP A 321 -29.31 -23.13 -23.62
N GLU A 322 -28.97 -24.33 -23.13
CA GLU A 322 -28.27 -25.34 -23.92
C GLU A 322 -29.00 -25.73 -25.23
N SER A 323 -30.32 -25.62 -25.27
CA SER A 323 -31.11 -26.02 -26.44
C SER A 323 -30.91 -25.09 -27.63
N VAL A 324 -30.51 -23.83 -27.41
CA VAL A 324 -30.15 -22.86 -28.47
C VAL A 324 -29.14 -23.44 -29.45
N TRP A 325 -28.15 -24.19 -28.98
CA TRP A 325 -27.04 -24.68 -29.82
C TRP A 325 -27.47 -25.70 -30.86
N ALA A 326 -28.58 -26.42 -30.65
CA ALA A 326 -29.15 -27.30 -31.65
C ALA A 326 -29.77 -26.53 -32.83
N THR A 327 -30.04 -25.24 -32.65
CA THR A 327 -30.71 -24.38 -33.62
C THR A 327 -29.75 -23.39 -34.32
N LEU A 328 -28.57 -23.14 -33.75
CA LEU A 328 -27.57 -22.23 -34.31
C LEU A 328 -26.89 -22.84 -35.54
N GLY A 329 -26.77 -22.02 -36.59
CA GLY A 329 -25.95 -22.35 -37.75
C GLY A 329 -24.45 -22.24 -37.45
N ALA A 330 -23.61 -22.92 -38.24
CA ALA A 330 -22.15 -22.92 -38.05
C ALA A 330 -21.51 -21.51 -38.08
N ALA A 331 -22.11 -20.55 -38.80
CA ALA A 331 -21.66 -19.17 -38.84
C ALA A 331 -21.96 -18.43 -37.52
N GLU A 332 -23.16 -18.59 -36.96
CA GLU A 332 -23.55 -17.95 -35.69
C GLU A 332 -22.75 -18.51 -34.52
N THR A 333 -22.52 -19.84 -34.48
CA THR A 333 -21.69 -20.48 -33.47
C THR A 333 -20.25 -19.94 -33.51
N ARG A 334 -19.68 -19.76 -34.70
CA ARG A 334 -18.35 -19.14 -34.86
C ARG A 334 -18.35 -17.67 -34.43
N ALA A 335 -19.38 -16.91 -34.78
CA ALA A 335 -19.51 -15.50 -34.41
C ALA A 335 -19.57 -15.31 -32.88
N LEU A 336 -20.30 -16.19 -32.17
CA LEU A 336 -20.34 -16.20 -30.71
C LEU A 336 -18.95 -16.47 -30.11
N SER A 337 -18.27 -17.52 -30.55
CA SER A 337 -16.91 -17.84 -30.07
C SER A 337 -15.92 -16.70 -30.31
N GLN A 338 -15.90 -16.13 -31.51
CA GLN A 338 -15.04 -14.98 -31.83
C GLN A 338 -15.38 -13.75 -30.98
N SER A 339 -16.66 -13.51 -30.71
CA SER A 339 -17.07 -12.36 -29.90
C SER A 339 -16.68 -12.54 -28.43
N VAL A 340 -16.73 -13.78 -27.90
CA VAL A 340 -16.20 -14.10 -26.56
C VAL A 340 -14.71 -13.81 -26.51
N ASP A 341 -13.95 -14.21 -27.53
CA ASP A 341 -12.50 -13.91 -27.58
C ASP A 341 -12.22 -12.39 -27.60
N GLN A 342 -13.17 -11.59 -28.11
CA GLN A 342 -13.12 -10.12 -28.16
C GLN A 342 -13.72 -9.41 -26.93
N GLY A 343 -14.17 -10.13 -25.90
CA GLY A 343 -14.66 -9.51 -24.67
C GLY A 343 -16.14 -9.73 -24.36
N LEU A 344 -16.91 -10.41 -25.21
CA LEU A 344 -18.30 -10.73 -24.90
C LEU A 344 -18.37 -11.71 -23.71
N GLY A 345 -19.25 -11.41 -22.75
CA GLY A 345 -19.64 -12.34 -21.72
C GLY A 345 -20.60 -13.40 -22.22
N MET A 346 -20.43 -14.65 -21.78
CA MET A 346 -21.38 -15.72 -22.10
C MET A 346 -21.79 -16.47 -20.84
N VAL A 347 -23.09 -16.62 -20.61
CA VAL A 347 -23.68 -17.46 -19.56
C VAL A 347 -24.47 -18.58 -20.23
N LEU A 348 -24.12 -19.83 -19.95
CA LEU A 348 -24.84 -21.01 -20.39
C LEU A 348 -25.60 -21.64 -19.23
N LEU A 349 -26.90 -21.84 -19.41
CA LEU A 349 -27.73 -22.66 -18.52
C LEU A 349 -27.69 -24.11 -19.00
N ALA A 350 -26.98 -24.95 -18.26
CA ALA A 350 -26.80 -26.36 -18.58
C ALA A 350 -27.79 -27.23 -17.80
N SER A 351 -28.47 -28.15 -18.48
CA SER A 351 -29.48 -29.04 -17.89
C SER A 351 -28.92 -30.40 -17.46
N GLY A 352 -27.61 -30.57 -17.55
CA GLY A 352 -26.89 -31.79 -17.15
C GLY A 352 -26.48 -32.71 -18.31
N SER A 353 -26.64 -32.26 -19.55
CA SER A 353 -26.00 -32.88 -20.71
C SER A 353 -24.53 -32.45 -20.87
N ALA A 354 -23.77 -33.14 -21.71
CA ALA A 354 -22.45 -32.67 -22.11
C ALA A 354 -22.59 -31.34 -22.86
N LEU A 355 -21.70 -30.38 -22.57
CA LEU A 355 -21.78 -29.05 -23.18
C LEU A 355 -21.83 -29.11 -24.72
N PRO A 356 -22.66 -28.27 -25.37
CA PRO A 356 -22.85 -28.32 -26.81
C PRO A 356 -21.55 -28.18 -27.61
N LYS A 357 -21.47 -28.90 -28.74
CA LYS A 357 -20.35 -28.76 -29.68
C LYS A 357 -20.29 -27.32 -30.20
N GLY A 358 -19.10 -26.72 -30.19
CA GLY A 358 -18.89 -25.33 -30.60
C GLY A 358 -19.17 -24.29 -29.51
N PHE A 359 -19.54 -24.70 -28.29
CA PHE A 359 -19.54 -23.80 -27.13
C PHE A 359 -18.14 -23.22 -26.86
N PRO A 360 -17.99 -21.90 -26.64
CA PRO A 360 -16.70 -21.30 -26.35
C PRO A 360 -16.02 -21.95 -25.15
N GLN A 361 -14.74 -22.26 -25.27
CA GLN A 361 -13.91 -22.79 -24.17
C GLN A 361 -14.44 -24.09 -23.54
N ARG A 362 -15.29 -24.84 -24.27
CA ARG A 362 -15.90 -26.11 -23.83
C ARG A 362 -14.95 -27.07 -23.12
N ALA A 363 -13.72 -27.23 -23.64
CA ALA A 363 -12.76 -28.20 -23.14
C ALA A 363 -12.31 -27.97 -21.68
N VAL A 364 -12.48 -26.74 -21.16
CA VAL A 364 -12.09 -26.38 -19.79
C VAL A 364 -13.16 -26.78 -18.77
N PHE A 365 -14.40 -26.97 -19.21
CA PHE A 365 -15.52 -27.34 -18.36
C PHE A 365 -15.78 -28.84 -18.41
N GLY A 366 -15.47 -29.54 -17.32
CA GLY A 366 -15.99 -30.86 -17.04
C GLY A 366 -17.43 -30.75 -16.49
N VAL A 367 -18.38 -31.43 -17.12
CA VAL A 367 -19.76 -31.52 -16.64
C VAL A 367 -20.03 -32.95 -16.21
N ARG A 368 -20.43 -33.12 -14.95
CA ARG A 368 -20.86 -34.40 -14.39
C ARG A 368 -22.36 -34.37 -14.18
N ALA A 369 -23.09 -35.03 -15.08
CA ALA A 369 -24.53 -35.22 -14.98
C ALA A 369 -24.89 -35.96 -13.69
N ARG A 370 -25.98 -35.54 -13.04
CA ARG A 370 -26.60 -36.35 -11.99
C ARG A 370 -27.60 -37.35 -12.61
N PRO A 371 -27.90 -38.46 -11.92
CA PRO A 371 -28.93 -39.39 -12.37
C PRO A 371 -30.27 -38.68 -12.57
N ALA A 372 -31.05 -39.07 -13.59
CA ALA A 372 -32.29 -38.39 -13.96
C ALA A 372 -33.29 -38.19 -12.80
N LEU A 373 -33.37 -39.16 -11.87
CA LEU A 373 -34.21 -39.08 -10.67
C LEU A 373 -33.78 -37.98 -9.68
N ALA A 374 -32.51 -37.56 -9.73
CA ALA A 374 -31.94 -36.52 -8.87
C ALA A 374 -31.92 -35.14 -9.54
N THR A 375 -32.23 -35.04 -10.84
CA THR A 375 -32.16 -33.80 -11.64
C THR A 375 -33.13 -32.73 -11.16
N GLU A 376 -34.29 -33.14 -10.62
CA GLU A 376 -35.31 -32.24 -10.05
C GLU A 376 -35.22 -32.14 -8.52
N THR A 377 -34.29 -32.87 -7.90
CA THR A 377 -34.15 -32.83 -6.44
C THR A 377 -33.58 -31.48 -6.01
N VAL A 378 -34.35 -30.77 -5.20
CA VAL A 378 -33.96 -29.51 -4.60
C VAL A 378 -32.93 -29.78 -3.51
N GLU A 379 -31.77 -29.12 -3.61
CA GLU A 379 -30.72 -29.20 -2.60
C GLU A 379 -30.19 -27.81 -2.20
N PRO A 380 -29.55 -27.70 -1.03
CA PRO A 380 -28.94 -26.45 -0.61
C PRO A 380 -27.77 -26.09 -1.52
N ILE A 381 -27.81 -24.89 -2.07
CA ILE A 381 -26.69 -24.25 -2.77
C ILE A 381 -26.26 -22.99 -2.02
N ARG A 382 -24.98 -22.62 -2.17
CA ARG A 382 -24.40 -21.46 -1.51
C ARG A 382 -23.48 -20.69 -2.44
N TRP A 383 -23.50 -19.38 -2.30
CA TRP A 383 -22.55 -18.46 -2.92
C TRP A 383 -22.35 -17.28 -1.96
N SER A 384 -21.10 -16.80 -1.85
CA SER A 384 -20.78 -15.78 -0.85
C SER A 384 -21.30 -16.17 0.56
N THR A 385 -22.11 -15.33 1.19
CA THR A 385 -22.79 -15.58 2.47
C THR A 385 -24.25 -16.07 2.31
N ILE A 386 -24.74 -16.21 1.08
CA ILE A 386 -26.14 -16.54 0.78
C ILE A 386 -26.30 -18.06 0.63
N LYS A 387 -27.43 -18.56 1.12
CA LYS A 387 -27.86 -19.95 0.97
C LYS A 387 -29.24 -19.97 0.34
N ALA A 388 -29.45 -20.86 -0.62
CA ALA A 388 -30.73 -21.07 -1.27
C ALA A 388 -30.95 -22.55 -1.56
N GLN A 389 -32.13 -22.88 -2.05
CA GLN A 389 -32.54 -24.24 -2.39
C GLN A 389 -32.84 -24.28 -3.88
N ALA A 390 -32.13 -25.08 -4.67
CA ALA A 390 -32.39 -25.22 -6.11
C ALA A 390 -32.21 -26.67 -6.58
N ALA A 391 -32.83 -26.98 -7.70
CA ALA A 391 -32.56 -28.23 -8.40
C ALA A 391 -31.18 -28.16 -9.07
N VAL A 392 -30.36 -29.20 -8.86
CA VAL A 392 -28.97 -29.25 -9.36
C VAL A 392 -28.82 -30.46 -10.29
N PRO A 393 -29.05 -30.30 -11.60
CA PRO A 393 -29.01 -31.39 -12.58
C PRO A 393 -27.59 -31.89 -12.88
N ALA A 394 -26.58 -31.08 -12.64
CA ALA A 394 -25.19 -31.44 -12.86
C ALA A 394 -24.24 -30.61 -11.99
N THR A 395 -23.01 -31.10 -11.89
CA THR A 395 -21.90 -30.40 -11.23
C THR A 395 -20.76 -30.15 -12.21
N LEU A 396 -19.97 -29.12 -11.94
CA LEU A 396 -18.87 -28.67 -12.76
C LEU A 396 -17.53 -29.05 -12.14
N THR A 397 -16.55 -29.38 -12.97
CA THR A 397 -15.17 -29.63 -12.59
C THR A 397 -14.22 -28.98 -13.60
N GLY A 398 -13.03 -28.58 -13.15
CA GLY A 398 -11.99 -28.04 -14.02
C GLY A 398 -10.93 -27.28 -13.23
N SER A 399 -9.65 -27.47 -13.54
CA SER A 399 -8.55 -26.86 -12.77
C SER A 399 -8.43 -25.35 -12.96
N LEU A 400 -8.91 -24.82 -14.08
CA LEU A 400 -8.79 -23.40 -14.43
C LEU A 400 -10.06 -22.60 -14.12
N LEU A 401 -11.11 -23.22 -13.58
CA LEU A 401 -12.38 -22.54 -13.32
C LEU A 401 -12.34 -21.78 -11.99
N VAL A 402 -13.01 -20.63 -11.97
CA VAL A 402 -13.30 -19.88 -10.75
C VAL A 402 -14.72 -20.27 -10.29
N PRO A 403 -14.89 -20.88 -9.12
CA PRO A 403 -16.21 -21.27 -8.62
C PRO A 403 -17.03 -20.03 -8.24
N LEU A 404 -18.29 -20.00 -8.67
CA LEU A 404 -19.24 -18.94 -8.35
C LEU A 404 -20.26 -19.41 -7.29
N ALA A 405 -20.80 -20.60 -7.47
CA ALA A 405 -21.76 -21.22 -6.55
C ALA A 405 -21.45 -22.71 -6.34
N GLN A 406 -21.74 -23.21 -5.14
CA GLN A 406 -21.44 -24.58 -4.72
C GLN A 406 -22.65 -25.27 -4.11
N SER A 407 -22.75 -26.60 -4.25
CA SER A 407 -23.72 -27.42 -3.54
C SER A 407 -23.34 -27.59 -2.06
N ALA A 408 -24.25 -28.17 -1.28
CA ALA A 408 -23.98 -28.58 0.11
C ALA A 408 -22.77 -29.53 0.25
N ARG A 409 -22.40 -30.23 -0.82
CA ARG A 409 -21.25 -31.16 -0.87
C ARG A 409 -19.96 -30.49 -1.35
N ASN A 410 -19.94 -29.15 -1.45
CA ASN A 410 -18.83 -28.35 -1.99
C ASN A 410 -18.50 -28.63 -3.48
N GLU A 411 -19.43 -29.25 -4.20
CA GLU A 411 -19.31 -29.44 -5.65
C GLU A 411 -19.70 -28.14 -6.35
N TRP A 412 -19.05 -27.79 -7.45
CA TRP A 412 -19.35 -26.54 -8.15
C TRP A 412 -20.62 -26.71 -8.98
N VAL A 413 -21.54 -25.76 -8.86
CA VAL A 413 -22.80 -25.74 -9.62
C VAL A 413 -22.88 -24.53 -10.56
N ALA A 414 -22.08 -23.49 -10.29
CA ALA A 414 -21.80 -22.45 -11.26
C ALA A 414 -20.32 -22.09 -11.21
N ALA A 415 -19.69 -21.92 -12.36
CA ALA A 415 -18.28 -21.59 -12.46
C ALA A 415 -18.00 -20.74 -13.71
N SER A 416 -16.95 -19.92 -13.62
CA SER A 416 -16.50 -19.05 -14.73
C SER A 416 -15.10 -19.42 -15.19
N TYR A 417 -14.83 -19.18 -16.48
CA TYR A 417 -13.51 -19.25 -17.07
C TYR A 417 -13.27 -18.04 -17.95
N ARG A 418 -12.08 -17.44 -17.84
CA ARG A 418 -11.64 -16.31 -18.66
C ARG A 418 -10.41 -16.71 -19.44
N ALA A 419 -10.55 -16.85 -20.76
CA ALA A 419 -9.42 -17.21 -21.63
C ALA A 419 -8.64 -15.99 -22.15
N THR A 420 -9.37 -14.93 -22.52
CA THR A 420 -8.81 -13.70 -23.11
C THR A 420 -9.52 -12.47 -22.50
N TRP A 421 -10.27 -11.73 -23.31
CA TRP A 421 -11.03 -10.56 -22.89
C TRP A 421 -12.43 -10.93 -22.41
N GLY A 422 -13.02 -12.01 -22.93
CA GLY A 422 -14.35 -12.46 -22.53
C GLY A 422 -14.31 -13.57 -21.49
N THR A 423 -15.45 -13.70 -20.80
CA THR A 423 -15.64 -14.68 -19.74
C THR A 423 -16.84 -15.57 -20.07
N THR A 424 -16.62 -16.86 -19.97
CA THR A 424 -17.65 -17.89 -20.11
C THR A 424 -18.05 -18.38 -18.73
N VAL A 425 -19.35 -18.43 -18.46
CA VAL A 425 -19.96 -18.91 -17.23
C VAL A 425 -20.87 -20.08 -17.59
N VAL A 426 -20.72 -21.17 -16.87
CA VAL A 426 -21.67 -22.29 -16.94
C VAL A 426 -22.37 -22.37 -15.59
N ALA A 427 -23.69 -22.40 -15.62
CA ALA A 427 -24.54 -22.54 -14.44
C ALA A 427 -25.47 -23.74 -14.64
N THR A 428 -25.52 -24.62 -13.64
CA THR A 428 -26.38 -25.81 -13.63
C THR A 428 -27.65 -25.66 -12.79
N PRO A 429 -27.74 -24.83 -11.72
CA PRO A 429 -28.98 -24.70 -10.96
C PRO A 429 -30.16 -24.34 -11.86
N SER A 430 -31.20 -25.18 -11.82
CA SER A 430 -32.42 -24.99 -12.59
C SER A 430 -33.57 -24.53 -11.68
N ASN A 431 -34.66 -24.08 -12.30
CA ASN A 431 -35.86 -23.60 -11.62
C ASN A 431 -35.61 -22.42 -10.66
N THR A 432 -34.63 -21.56 -10.94
CA THR A 432 -34.35 -20.40 -10.08
C THR A 432 -35.48 -19.38 -10.12
N TYR A 433 -36.28 -19.37 -11.21
CA TYR A 433 -37.53 -18.62 -11.31
C TYR A 433 -38.51 -18.88 -10.15
N GLN A 434 -38.46 -20.07 -9.52
CA GLN A 434 -39.33 -20.38 -8.38
C GLN A 434 -39.04 -19.51 -7.16
N TRP A 435 -37.79 -19.04 -6.99
CA TRP A 435 -37.46 -18.09 -5.92
C TRP A 435 -38.18 -16.77 -6.11
N LEU A 436 -38.27 -16.30 -7.35
CA LEU A 436 -38.97 -15.07 -7.69
C LEU A 436 -40.48 -15.22 -7.44
N LEU A 437 -41.07 -16.35 -7.85
CA LEU A 437 -42.48 -16.65 -7.63
C LEU A 437 -42.84 -16.85 -6.16
N ALA A 438 -41.91 -17.37 -5.35
CA ALA A 438 -42.06 -17.50 -3.90
C ALA A 438 -41.84 -16.18 -3.13
N GLY A 439 -41.59 -15.06 -3.82
CA GLY A 439 -41.33 -13.76 -3.19
C GLY A 439 -39.90 -13.59 -2.66
N ASN A 440 -39.01 -14.58 -2.84
CA ASN A 440 -37.60 -14.46 -2.47
C ASN A 440 -36.79 -13.74 -3.55
N THR A 441 -37.16 -12.48 -3.81
CA THR A 441 -36.61 -11.67 -4.90
C THR A 441 -35.14 -11.32 -4.67
N ALA A 442 -34.71 -11.14 -3.41
CA ALA A 442 -33.34 -10.81 -3.07
C ALA A 442 -32.37 -11.95 -3.43
N THR A 443 -32.72 -13.20 -3.09
CA THR A 443 -31.92 -14.37 -3.47
C THR A 443 -31.85 -14.53 -4.99
N TYR A 444 -32.97 -14.33 -5.70
CA TYR A 444 -32.99 -14.39 -7.17
C TYR A 444 -32.08 -13.33 -7.80
N ASP A 445 -32.18 -12.07 -7.35
CA ASP A 445 -31.37 -10.98 -7.86
C ASP A 445 -29.89 -11.18 -7.58
N ASP A 446 -29.53 -11.62 -6.38
CA ASP A 446 -28.13 -11.81 -6.01
C ASP A 446 -27.50 -12.97 -6.78
N TYR A 447 -28.25 -14.05 -7.05
CA TYR A 447 -27.78 -15.15 -7.91
C TYR A 447 -27.53 -14.70 -9.35
N TRP A 448 -28.50 -14.00 -9.97
CA TRP A 448 -28.32 -13.52 -11.34
C TRP A 448 -27.30 -12.40 -11.45
N ARG A 449 -27.18 -11.53 -10.44
CA ARG A 449 -26.10 -10.54 -10.35
C ARG A 449 -24.75 -11.22 -10.28
N LEU A 450 -24.59 -12.30 -9.51
CA LEU A 450 -23.36 -13.07 -9.44
C LEU A 450 -22.94 -13.60 -10.83
N LEU A 451 -23.85 -14.27 -11.54
CA LEU A 451 -23.57 -14.84 -12.86
C LEU A 451 -23.26 -13.76 -13.90
N LEU A 452 -24.09 -12.71 -13.97
CA LEU A 452 -23.92 -11.62 -14.93
C LEU A 452 -22.69 -10.78 -14.63
N LYS A 453 -22.37 -10.51 -13.36
CA LYS A 453 -21.13 -9.79 -12.97
C LYS A 453 -19.89 -10.58 -13.36
N ALA A 454 -19.92 -11.91 -13.21
CA ALA A 454 -18.82 -12.76 -13.63
C ALA A 454 -18.65 -12.79 -15.15
N ALA A 455 -19.76 -12.81 -15.91
CA ALA A 455 -19.73 -12.86 -17.36
C ALA A 455 -19.49 -11.49 -18.03
N ALA A 456 -20.01 -10.41 -17.46
CA ALA A 456 -20.13 -9.10 -18.12
C ALA A 456 -18.82 -8.66 -18.75
N ARG A 457 -18.90 -8.20 -20.01
CA ARG A 457 -17.78 -7.62 -20.74
C ARG A 457 -17.01 -6.65 -19.85
N PRO A 458 -15.70 -6.86 -19.63
CA PRO A 458 -14.88 -5.88 -18.94
C PRO A 458 -14.99 -4.53 -19.63
N LEU A 459 -15.23 -3.46 -18.87
CA LEU A 459 -15.00 -2.12 -19.41
C LEU A 459 -13.52 -2.05 -19.83
N GLY A 460 -13.22 -1.41 -20.96
CA GLY A 460 -11.88 -1.40 -21.57
C GLY A 460 -10.78 -1.10 -20.56
N THR A 461 -9.57 -1.63 -20.81
CA THR A 461 -8.41 -1.73 -19.91
C THR A 461 -8.46 -0.68 -18.79
N GLN A 462 -9.04 -1.07 -17.65
CA GLN A 462 -9.37 -0.12 -16.59
C GLN A 462 -8.06 0.42 -16.03
N SER A 463 -7.74 1.62 -16.47
CA SER A 463 -6.78 2.46 -15.79
C SER A 463 -7.22 2.57 -14.34
N SER A 464 -6.40 2.07 -13.42
CA SER A 464 -6.77 1.98 -12.01
C SER A 464 -5.69 2.62 -11.16
N TRP A 465 -6.15 3.40 -10.18
CA TRP A 465 -5.32 3.94 -9.13
C TRP A 465 -5.34 3.00 -7.92
N GLN A 466 -4.17 2.83 -7.32
CA GLN A 466 -3.99 2.15 -6.05
C GLN A 466 -3.40 3.13 -5.04
N PHE A 467 -3.98 3.13 -3.85
CA PHE A 467 -3.66 4.04 -2.75
C PHE A 467 -3.26 3.21 -1.52
N SER A 468 -2.39 3.77 -0.67
CA SER A 468 -2.12 3.20 0.66
C SER A 468 -3.39 3.25 1.54
N ALA A 469 -3.46 2.36 2.54
CA ALA A 469 -4.68 2.17 3.33
C ALA A 469 -4.94 3.31 4.34
N TRP A 470 -3.89 3.95 4.87
CA TRP A 470 -3.99 4.93 5.95
C TRP A 470 -3.25 6.25 5.65
N PRO A 471 -3.62 6.98 4.58
CA PRO A 471 -2.98 8.25 4.25
C PRO A 471 -3.33 9.34 5.28
N HIS A 472 -2.31 10.09 5.69
CA HIS A 472 -2.41 11.21 6.65
C HIS A 472 -1.76 12.47 6.08
N PRO A 473 -2.19 13.68 6.50
CA PRO A 473 -1.59 14.94 6.07
C PRO A 473 -0.10 15.00 6.37
N HIS A 474 0.67 15.60 5.46
CA HIS A 474 2.11 15.83 5.51
C HIS A 474 2.99 14.58 5.43
N PHE A 475 2.39 13.39 5.41
CA PHE A 475 3.10 12.14 5.16
C PHE A 475 3.16 11.83 3.66
N LEU A 476 4.23 11.16 3.23
CA LEU A 476 4.39 10.73 1.86
C LEU A 476 3.38 9.61 1.53
N LEU A 477 2.53 9.86 0.53
CA LEU A 477 1.65 8.88 -0.08
C LEU A 477 2.22 8.42 -1.43
N GLN A 478 2.46 7.12 -1.55
CA GLN A 478 2.82 6.48 -2.83
C GLN A 478 1.55 6.11 -3.58
N LEU A 479 1.48 6.54 -4.84
CA LEU A 479 0.33 6.32 -5.71
C LEU A 479 0.79 5.47 -6.87
N HIS A 480 0.04 4.41 -7.17
CA HIS A 480 0.30 3.58 -8.34
C HIS A 480 -0.85 3.68 -9.32
N PHE A 481 -0.52 3.93 -10.58
CA PHE A 481 -1.46 3.99 -11.68
C PHE A 481 -1.12 2.87 -12.66
N SER A 482 -2.05 1.95 -12.90
CA SER A 482 -1.91 0.90 -13.91
C SER A 482 -2.79 1.25 -15.09
N GLY A 483 -2.26 1.42 -16.30
CA GLY A 483 -3.06 1.79 -17.47
C GLY A 483 -2.28 1.74 -18.78
N ASN A 484 -2.94 1.43 -19.89
CA ASN A 484 -2.28 1.29 -21.19
C ASN A 484 -1.81 2.65 -21.74
N GLY A 485 -0.49 2.82 -21.81
CA GLY A 485 0.15 4.02 -22.36
C GLY A 485 0.54 5.04 -21.30
N LEU A 486 1.63 5.77 -21.57
CA LEU A 486 1.99 6.96 -20.80
C LEU A 486 0.89 8.00 -21.03
N PRO A 487 0.22 8.52 -19.99
CA PRO A 487 -0.69 9.64 -20.18
C PRO A 487 0.10 10.79 -20.80
N SER A 488 -0.38 11.31 -21.93
CA SER A 488 0.23 12.40 -22.70
C SER A 488 0.24 13.75 -21.95
N SER A 489 -0.31 13.78 -20.74
CA SER A 489 -0.55 14.95 -19.90
C SER A 489 -0.34 14.60 -18.43
N LEU A 490 0.03 15.61 -17.63
CA LEU A 490 0.26 15.45 -16.20
C LEU A 490 -1.03 15.00 -15.50
N ALA A 491 -0.95 13.90 -14.75
CA ALA A 491 -1.98 13.55 -13.81
C ALA A 491 -2.08 14.65 -12.74
N ARG A 492 -3.24 14.80 -12.10
CA ARG A 492 -3.46 15.78 -11.04
C ARG A 492 -4.27 15.19 -9.90
N ILE A 493 -4.04 15.70 -8.71
CA ILE A 493 -4.89 15.47 -7.55
C ILE A 493 -5.70 16.71 -7.27
N GLU A 494 -7.01 16.53 -7.17
CA GLU A 494 -7.92 17.53 -6.61
C GLU A 494 -8.14 17.18 -5.14
N GLY A 495 -7.74 18.08 -4.25
CA GLY A 495 -8.00 17.97 -2.82
C GLY A 495 -9.28 18.70 -2.41
N PRO A 496 -9.56 18.72 -1.09
CA PRO A 496 -10.63 19.51 -0.52
C PRO A 496 -10.55 20.98 -0.96
N PHE A 497 -11.72 21.62 -1.09
CA PHE A 497 -11.85 23.04 -1.44
C PHE A 497 -11.23 23.46 -2.80
N GLY A 498 -11.09 22.52 -3.75
CA GLY A 498 -10.59 22.83 -5.10
C GLY A 498 -9.09 23.06 -5.17
N THR A 499 -8.33 22.55 -4.20
CA THR A 499 -6.86 22.55 -4.29
C THR A 499 -6.40 21.59 -5.38
N HIS A 500 -5.45 21.99 -6.22
CA HIS A 500 -4.93 21.17 -7.31
C HIS A 500 -3.42 20.97 -7.16
N THR A 501 -2.97 19.71 -7.26
CA THR A 501 -1.55 19.35 -7.27
C THR A 501 -1.23 18.52 -8.49
N SER A 502 -0.33 19.00 -9.35
CA SER A 502 0.15 18.25 -10.51
C SER A 502 1.06 17.11 -10.06
N LEU A 503 0.90 15.94 -10.68
CA LEU A 503 1.67 14.74 -10.42
C LEU A 503 2.56 14.40 -11.62
N GLY A 504 3.86 14.24 -11.35
CA GLY A 504 4.79 13.60 -12.27
C GLY A 504 4.70 12.09 -12.13
N LEU A 505 4.16 11.40 -13.14
CA LEU A 505 4.13 9.96 -13.18
C LEU A 505 5.46 9.41 -13.71
N ARG A 506 6.09 8.53 -12.94
CA ARG A 506 7.29 7.80 -13.34
C ARG A 506 6.93 6.35 -13.60
N GLN A 507 7.37 5.80 -14.73
CA GLN A 507 7.22 4.37 -15.00
C GLN A 507 7.93 3.55 -13.91
N PHE A 508 7.15 2.72 -13.21
CA PHE A 508 7.61 1.93 -12.08
C PHE A 508 8.32 0.66 -12.54
N SER A 509 7.82 0.03 -13.60
CA SER A 509 8.40 -1.16 -14.22
C SER A 509 8.48 -0.99 -15.73
N SER A 510 9.60 -1.37 -16.34
CA SER A 510 9.77 -1.36 -17.80
C SER A 510 8.92 -2.43 -18.51
N ALA A 511 8.56 -3.51 -17.80
CA ALA A 511 7.83 -4.65 -18.37
C ALA A 511 6.31 -4.53 -18.23
N LEU A 512 5.81 -3.73 -17.28
CA LEU A 512 4.38 -3.55 -17.01
C LEU A 512 3.98 -2.08 -17.16
N PRO A 513 2.76 -1.78 -17.64
CA PRO A 513 2.29 -0.41 -17.80
C PRO A 513 1.81 0.17 -16.45
N VAL A 514 2.72 0.19 -15.48
CA VAL A 514 2.51 0.67 -14.11
C VAL A 514 3.37 1.90 -13.89
N PHE A 515 2.74 2.97 -13.42
CA PHE A 515 3.34 4.25 -13.13
C PHE A 515 3.20 4.54 -11.64
N SER A 516 4.15 5.29 -11.09
CA SER A 516 4.20 5.69 -9.69
C SER A 516 4.29 7.20 -9.56
N ALA A 517 3.67 7.76 -8.53
CA ALA A 517 3.80 9.16 -8.15
C ALA A 517 3.87 9.29 -6.63
N ALA A 518 4.62 10.29 -6.17
CA ALA A 518 4.69 10.70 -4.78
C ALA A 518 3.77 11.90 -4.55
N PHE A 519 2.98 11.87 -3.48
CA PHE A 519 2.09 12.95 -3.10
C PHE A 519 2.14 13.20 -1.60
N TRP A 520 2.11 14.47 -1.19
CA TRP A 520 2.01 14.88 0.21
C TRP A 520 0.70 15.64 0.43
N PRO A 521 -0.37 14.97 0.90
CA PRO A 521 -1.63 15.63 1.18
C PRO A 521 -1.43 16.67 2.28
N LYS A 522 -2.02 17.86 2.13
CA LYS A 522 -1.91 18.94 3.14
C LYS A 522 -3.09 18.97 4.11
N GLN A 523 -4.23 18.45 3.69
CA GLN A 523 -5.50 18.51 4.41
C GLN A 523 -6.15 17.13 4.47
N PRO A 524 -6.92 16.82 5.51
CA PRO A 524 -7.74 15.62 5.55
C PRO A 524 -8.99 15.77 4.66
N GLY A 525 -9.62 14.65 4.31
CA GLY A 525 -10.83 14.57 3.52
C GLY A 525 -10.66 13.87 2.17
N TRP A 526 -11.71 13.95 1.36
CA TRP A 526 -11.72 13.35 0.02
C TRP A 526 -10.77 14.06 -0.93
N HIS A 527 -9.98 13.26 -1.62
CA HIS A 527 -9.12 13.65 -2.72
C HIS A 527 -9.50 12.82 -3.96
N LYS A 528 -9.26 13.38 -5.15
CA LYS A 528 -9.59 12.76 -6.42
C LYS A 528 -8.37 12.78 -7.34
N ALA A 529 -7.87 11.59 -7.70
CA ALA A 529 -6.82 11.41 -8.67
C ALA A 529 -7.41 11.42 -10.08
N ILE A 530 -6.91 12.30 -10.93
CA ILE A 530 -7.39 12.50 -12.30
C ILE A 530 -6.22 12.28 -13.26
N THR A 531 -6.43 11.36 -14.19
CA THR A 531 -5.52 11.13 -15.32
C THR A 531 -6.32 11.27 -16.60
N PRO A 532 -5.87 12.06 -17.59
CA PRO A 532 -6.59 12.17 -18.86
C PRO A 532 -6.69 10.82 -19.56
N GLY A 533 -7.89 10.48 -20.03
CA GLY A 533 -8.20 9.17 -20.62
C GLY A 533 -8.47 8.04 -19.59
N ALA A 534 -8.52 8.35 -18.29
CA ALA A 534 -8.89 7.42 -17.23
C ALA A 534 -10.09 7.92 -16.44
N GLU A 535 -10.85 6.99 -15.87
CA GLU A 535 -11.87 7.32 -14.88
C GLU A 535 -11.19 7.88 -13.62
N PRO A 536 -11.69 9.00 -13.06
CA PRO A 536 -11.15 9.53 -11.82
C PRO A 536 -11.33 8.57 -10.65
N ALA A 537 -10.31 8.43 -9.81
CA ALA A 537 -10.37 7.62 -8.61
C ALA A 537 -10.33 8.49 -7.36
N SER A 538 -11.23 8.22 -6.40
CA SER A 538 -11.28 8.98 -5.15
C SER A 538 -10.64 8.18 -4.01
N PHE A 539 -9.93 8.89 -3.11
CA PHE A 539 -9.34 8.34 -1.90
C PHE A 539 -9.53 9.32 -0.74
N TYR A 540 -9.54 8.81 0.49
CA TYR A 540 -9.76 9.62 1.68
C TYR A 540 -8.47 9.77 2.46
N VAL A 541 -8.12 11.00 2.84
CA VAL A 541 -7.00 11.31 3.74
C VAL A 541 -7.54 11.50 5.15
N PHE A 542 -7.09 10.70 6.10
CA PHE A 542 -7.54 10.74 7.48
C PHE A 542 -6.92 11.92 8.23
N ALA A 543 -7.65 12.51 9.18
CA ALA A 543 -7.06 13.51 10.07
C ALA A 543 -6.02 12.87 11.00
N ALA A 544 -5.06 13.66 11.48
CA ALA A 544 -3.93 13.15 12.26
C ALA A 544 -4.32 12.37 13.55
N ALA A 545 -5.53 12.58 14.07
CA ALA A 545 -6.05 11.90 15.25
C ALA A 545 -6.94 10.67 14.92
N GLU A 546 -7.24 10.44 13.64
CA GLU A 546 -8.10 9.35 13.17
C GLU A 546 -7.25 8.10 12.87
N TRP A 547 -7.78 6.92 13.19
CA TRP A 547 -7.20 5.60 12.90
C TRP A 547 -5.74 5.41 13.31
N ILE A 548 -5.33 6.03 14.43
CA ILE A 548 -3.96 5.89 14.95
C ILE A 548 -3.58 4.41 15.12
N GLY A 549 -4.45 3.58 15.70
CA GLY A 549 -4.12 2.17 15.96
C GLY A 549 -3.79 1.34 14.72
N PRO A 550 -4.63 1.33 13.67
CA PRO A 550 -4.29 0.71 12.40
C PRO A 550 -3.05 1.31 11.73
N THR A 551 -2.87 2.64 11.77
CA THR A 551 -1.67 3.30 11.24
C THR A 551 -0.39 2.80 11.93
N VAL A 552 -0.35 2.75 13.27
CA VAL A 552 0.80 2.20 14.02
C VAL A 552 1.07 0.75 13.64
N SER A 553 0.03 -0.04 13.42
CA SER A 553 0.17 -1.45 13.04
C SER A 553 0.74 -1.63 11.63
N GLU A 554 0.32 -0.80 10.67
CA GLU A 554 0.90 -0.77 9.32
C GLU A 554 2.38 -0.34 9.34
N GLN A 555 2.70 0.71 10.11
CA GLN A 555 4.07 1.24 10.22
C GLN A 555 5.03 0.26 10.88
N ALA A 556 4.59 -0.43 11.94
CA ALA A 556 5.36 -1.48 12.58
C ALA A 556 5.64 -2.65 11.60
N ALA A 557 4.61 -3.10 10.88
CA ALA A 557 4.74 -4.16 9.89
C ALA A 557 5.72 -3.78 8.75
N ALA A 558 5.73 -2.52 8.30
CA ALA A 558 6.67 -2.06 7.28
C ALA A 558 8.14 -2.14 7.74
N VAL A 559 8.42 -1.77 9.00
CA VAL A 559 9.77 -1.89 9.57
C VAL A 559 10.19 -3.36 9.73
N GLU A 560 9.28 -4.22 10.20
CA GLU A 560 9.52 -5.66 10.33
C GLU A 560 9.81 -6.34 8.99
N GLN A 561 9.04 -6.00 7.94
CA GLN A 561 9.26 -6.51 6.59
C GLN A 561 10.64 -6.12 6.05
N ARG A 562 11.10 -4.89 6.31
CA ARG A 562 12.44 -4.46 5.91
C ARG A 562 13.54 -5.23 6.65
N ALA A 563 13.33 -5.57 7.92
CA ALA A 563 14.30 -6.33 8.71
C ALA A 563 14.51 -7.76 8.20
N TYR A 564 13.56 -8.30 7.42
CA TYR A 564 13.65 -9.64 6.83
C TYR A 564 14.57 -9.71 5.60
N TYR A 565 14.85 -8.58 4.94
CA TYR A 565 15.83 -8.52 3.86
C TYR A 565 17.21 -8.23 4.45
N PRO A 566 18.18 -9.17 4.38
CA PRO A 566 19.50 -8.95 4.94
C PRO A 566 20.19 -7.81 4.19
N THR A 567 20.48 -6.74 4.92
CA THR A 567 21.39 -5.68 4.46
C THR A 567 22.71 -6.31 4.03
N SER A 568 23.19 -5.99 2.83
CA SER A 568 24.58 -6.25 2.44
C SER A 568 25.48 -5.50 3.42
N THR A 569 25.97 -6.20 4.44
CA THR A 569 26.97 -5.67 5.37
C THR A 569 28.31 -5.61 4.66
N THR A 570 28.50 -4.62 3.79
CA THR A 570 29.86 -4.18 3.49
C THR A 570 30.31 -3.39 4.71
N SER A 571 30.95 -4.10 5.64
CA SER A 571 31.64 -3.50 6.77
C SER A 571 32.72 -2.57 6.22
N THR A 572 32.40 -1.28 6.05
CA THR A 572 33.46 -0.28 5.96
C THR A 572 34.07 -0.22 7.35
N PRO A 573 35.37 -0.55 7.54
CA PRO A 573 36.00 -0.46 8.84
C PRO A 573 35.80 0.95 9.38
N GLY A 574 35.41 1.05 10.66
CA GLY A 574 35.23 2.33 11.32
C GLY A 574 36.49 3.17 11.11
N ARG A 575 36.34 4.33 10.48
CA ARG A 575 37.44 5.28 10.40
C ARG A 575 37.72 5.74 11.82
N THR A 576 38.80 5.24 12.41
CA THR A 576 39.47 5.87 13.54
C THR A 576 39.86 7.27 13.09
N GLY A 577 39.07 8.26 13.53
CA GLY A 577 39.34 9.66 13.28
C GLY A 577 40.41 10.14 14.25
N ASP A 578 41.59 10.40 13.73
CA ASP A 578 42.65 11.08 14.46
C ASP A 578 42.27 12.55 14.64
N LYS A 579 42.05 12.98 15.89
CA LYS A 579 41.79 14.38 16.20
C LYS A 579 43.14 15.07 16.49
N PRO A 580 43.58 16.04 15.68
CA PRO A 580 44.79 16.78 15.98
C PRO A 580 44.57 17.63 17.25
N LEU A 581 45.53 17.62 18.17
CA LEU A 581 45.56 18.57 19.27
C LEU A 581 45.54 20.01 18.72
N ALA A 582 44.84 20.93 19.39
CA ALA A 582 44.74 22.30 18.90
C ALA A 582 46.14 22.96 18.83
N GLY A 583 46.66 23.18 17.61
CA GLY A 583 47.99 23.73 17.35
C GLY A 583 48.26 25.10 18.00
N VAL A 584 47.18 25.80 18.40
CA VAL A 584 47.21 27.06 19.13
C VAL A 584 48.01 26.97 20.42
N TRP A 585 47.93 25.86 21.18
CA TRP A 585 48.69 25.72 22.43
C TRP A 585 50.21 25.71 22.18
N PHE A 586 50.67 24.97 21.18
CA PHE A 586 52.09 24.95 20.81
C PHE A 586 52.57 26.30 20.28
N PHE A 587 51.73 27.01 19.53
CA PHE A 587 52.02 28.37 19.09
C PHE A 587 52.12 29.37 20.26
N THR A 588 51.26 29.26 21.28
CA THR A 588 51.37 30.12 22.48
C THR A 588 52.65 29.87 23.27
N ILE A 589 53.10 28.61 23.38
CA ILE A 589 54.39 28.27 24.02
C ILE A 589 55.56 28.86 23.23
N PHE A 590 55.51 28.77 21.89
CA PHE A 590 56.50 29.41 21.02
C PHE A 590 56.55 30.92 21.22
N LEU A 591 55.38 31.58 21.24
CA LEU A 591 55.29 33.04 21.37
C LEU A 591 55.82 33.52 22.73
N LEU A 592 55.53 32.80 23.81
CA LEU A 592 56.07 33.10 25.15
C LEU A 592 57.59 32.88 25.21
N GLY A 593 58.11 31.81 24.60
CA GLY A 593 59.54 31.55 24.54
C GLY A 593 60.30 32.61 23.73
N ALA A 594 59.72 33.08 22.63
CA ALA A 594 60.29 34.12 21.78
C ALA A 594 60.28 35.49 22.48
N ALA A 595 59.18 35.81 23.17
CA ALA A 595 59.08 37.00 24.00
C ALA A 595 60.10 36.99 25.14
N PHE A 596 60.34 35.84 25.76
CA PHE A 596 61.36 35.69 26.81
C PHE A 596 62.78 35.94 26.28
N LEU A 597 63.16 35.33 25.15
CA LEU A 597 64.47 35.56 24.53
C LEU A 597 64.67 37.02 24.09
N TRP A 598 63.61 37.66 23.60
CA TRP A 598 63.64 39.07 23.21
C TRP A 598 63.78 40.01 24.41
N LEU A 599 63.02 39.77 25.48
CA LEU A 599 63.13 40.53 26.73
C LEU A 599 64.53 40.39 27.35
N GLU A 600 65.11 39.18 27.33
CA GLU A 600 66.46 38.92 27.85
C GLU A 600 67.59 39.48 26.96
N GLU A 601 67.31 39.81 25.71
CA GLU A 601 68.28 40.52 24.85
C GLU A 601 68.26 42.03 25.08
N LYS A 602 67.12 42.55 25.55
CA LYS A 602 66.91 43.99 25.74
C LYS A 602 67.15 44.47 27.17
N PHE A 603 67.11 43.56 28.15
CA PHE A 603 67.34 43.79 29.58
C PHE A 603 68.26 42.70 30.15
#